data_AF-A0A8T4ZZB7-F1
#
_entry.id   AF-A0A8T4ZZB7-F1
#
_cell.length_a   1.000
_cell.length_b   1.000
_cell.length_c   1.000
_cell.angle_alpha   90.00
_cell.angle_beta   90.00
_cell.angle_gamma   90.00
#
_symmetry.space_group_name_H-M   'P 1'
#
loop_
_entity.id
_entity.type
_entity.pdbx_description
1 polymer ?
#
loop_
_entity_poly.entity_id
_entity_poly.type
_entity_poly.pdbx_seq_one_letter_code
_entity_poly.pdbx_strand_id
1 'polypeptide(L)' 'MEELAERSRLAPSELVAPVAGQFKCRFLVSLADAWVLATGKVMNVPCLFAHREKELTSHLIAIRREVEVHFLDELL' A
#
# COMPACT_ATOMS: atom_id res chain seq x y z
N MET A 1 -8.39 -16.59 12.08
CA MET A 1 -7.51 -16.26 10.92
C MET A 1 -8.10 -16.80 9.62
N GLU A 2 -8.54 -18.07 9.59
CA GLU A 2 -9.17 -18.70 8.42
C GLU A 2 -10.37 -17.90 7.87
N GLU A 3 -11.25 -17.39 8.72
CA GLU A 3 -12.44 -16.63 8.31
C GLU A 3 -12.11 -15.31 7.58
N LEU A 4 -10.98 -14.66 7.89
CA LEU A 4 -10.52 -13.45 7.19
C LEU A 4 -9.91 -13.80 5.83
N ALA A 5 -9.22 -14.94 5.74
CA ALA A 5 -8.64 -15.41 4.48
C ALA A 5 -9.74 -15.77 3.47
N GLU A 6 -10.82 -16.42 3.90
CA GLU A 6 -11.96 -16.78 3.05
C GLU A 6 -12.69 -15.57 2.45
N ARG A 7 -12.66 -14.42 3.13
CA ARG A 7 -13.30 -13.18 2.66
C ARG A 7 -12.35 -12.26 1.89
N SER A 8 -11.07 -12.60 1.84
CA SER A 8 -10.04 -11.79 1.19
C SER A 8 -9.92 -12.13 -0.30
N ARG A 9 -9.77 -11.11 -1.15
CA ARG A 9 -9.40 -11.30 -2.55
C ARG A 9 -7.88 -11.23 -2.66
N LEU A 10 -7.27 -12.27 -3.20
CA LEU A 10 -5.84 -12.29 -3.46
C LEU A 10 -5.54 -11.48 -4.73
N ALA A 11 -4.60 -10.56 -4.65
CA ALA A 11 -4.09 -9.85 -5.82
C ALA A 11 -3.05 -10.74 -6.55
N PRO A 12 -3.07 -10.81 -7.89
CA PRO A 12 -2.11 -11.59 -8.66
C PRO A 12 -0.71 -10.96 -8.55
N SER A 13 0.25 -11.75 -8.07
CA SER A 13 1.60 -11.25 -7.77
C SER A 13 2.36 -10.80 -9.03
N GLU A 14 2.09 -11.39 -10.20
CA GLU A 14 2.68 -10.95 -11.46
C GLU A 14 2.30 -9.51 -11.85
N LEU A 15 1.14 -9.02 -11.41
CA LEU A 15 0.71 -7.64 -11.66
C LEU A 15 1.22 -6.68 -10.57
N VAL A 16 1.29 -7.15 -9.33
CA VAL A 16 1.69 -6.32 -8.18
C VAL A 16 3.20 -6.12 -8.12
N ALA A 17 4.01 -7.15 -8.35
CA ALA A 17 5.46 -7.10 -8.13
C ALA A 17 6.18 -6.02 -8.96
N PRO A 18 5.90 -5.82 -10.26
CA PRO A 18 6.52 -4.73 -11.03
C PRO A 18 6.15 -3.35 -10.48
N VAL A 19 4.89 -3.17 -10.07
CA VAL A 19 4.40 -1.89 -9.51
C VAL A 19 5.01 -1.64 -8.12
N ALA A 20 5.16 -2.67 -7.29
CA ALA A 20 5.85 -2.59 -6.01
C ALA A 20 7.32 -2.18 -6.19
N GLY A 21 8.00 -2.75 -7.19
CA GLY A 21 9.34 -2.33 -7.57
C GLY A 21 9.41 -0.84 -7.94
N GLN A 22 8.44 -0.34 -8.70
CA GLN A 22 8.35 1.09 -9.03
C GLN A 22 8.14 1.96 -7.79
N PHE A 23 7.24 1.58 -6.88
CA PHE A 23 7.04 2.32 -5.62
C PHE A 23 8.33 2.35 -4.79
N LYS A 24 9.02 1.22 -4.65
CA LYS A 24 10.26 1.12 -3.87
C LYS A 24 11.42 1.93 -4.48
N CYS A 25 11.50 2.00 -5.80
CA CYS A 25 12.52 2.78 -6.49
C CYS A 25 12.22 4.28 -6.53
N ARG A 26 10.94 4.67 -6.58
CA ARG A 26 10.51 6.09 -6.67
C ARG A 26 10.39 6.75 -5.31
N PHE A 27 10.03 6.00 -4.28
CA PHE A 27 9.80 6.49 -2.94
C PHE A 27 10.63 5.67 -1.96
N LEU A 28 11.30 6.34 -1.02
CA LEU A 28 12.09 5.68 0.01
C LEU A 28 11.14 5.11 1.08
N VAL A 29 10.42 4.04 0.72
CA VAL A 29 9.49 3.29 1.58
C VAL A 29 10.01 1.87 1.82
N SER A 30 9.48 1.18 2.83
CA SER A 30 9.81 -0.23 3.06
C SER A 30 9.31 -1.11 1.89
N LEU A 31 9.87 -2.31 1.75
CA LEU A 31 9.38 -3.25 0.74
C LEU A 31 7.92 -3.64 1.02
N ALA A 32 7.56 -3.84 2.29
CA ALA A 32 6.19 -4.17 2.68
C ALA A 32 5.20 -3.07 2.26
N ASP A 33 5.52 -1.80 2.53
CA ASP A 33 4.67 -0.68 2.14
C ASP A 33 4.55 -0.56 0.62
N ALA A 34 5.65 -0.80 -0.11
CA ALA A 34 5.62 -0.79 -1.56
C ALA A 34 4.65 -1.83 -2.13
N TRP A 35 4.56 -3.02 -1.51
CA TRP A 35 3.58 -4.04 -1.86
C TRP A 35 2.14 -3.63 -1.52
N VAL A 36 1.92 -2.99 -0.37
CA VAL A 36 0.59 -2.45 0.01
C VAL A 36 0.13 -1.40 -1.00
N LEU A 37 0.98 -0.42 -1.32
CA LEU A 37 0.70 0.65 -2.28
C LEU A 37 0.45 0.11 -3.68
N ALA A 38 1.28 -0.83 -4.13
CA ALA A 38 1.11 -1.49 -5.42
C ALA A 38 -0.19 -2.28 -5.50
N THR A 39 -0.55 -2.99 -4.43
CA THR A 39 -1.81 -3.73 -4.35
C THR A 39 -3.00 -2.79 -4.47
N GLY A 40 -3.01 -1.69 -3.70
CA GLY A 40 -4.08 -0.69 -3.78
C GLY A 40 -4.20 -0.07 -5.17
N LYS A 41 -3.07 0.24 -5.81
CA LYS A 41 -3.04 0.77 -7.17
C LYS A 41 -3.56 -0.22 -8.22
N VAL A 42 -3.09 -1.47 -8.19
CA VAL A 42 -3.46 -2.51 -9.16
C VAL A 42 -4.93 -2.92 -9.01
N MET A 43 -5.39 -3.05 -7.76
CA MET A 43 -6.74 -3.50 -7.45
C MET A 43 -7.75 -2.34 -7.38
N ASN A 44 -7.29 -1.09 -7.53
CA ASN A 44 -8.08 0.13 -7.37
C ASN A 44 -8.85 0.18 -6.05
N VAL A 45 -8.14 -0.05 -4.94
CA VAL A 45 -8.68 -0.01 -3.57
C VAL A 45 -7.80 0.86 -2.66
N PRO A 46 -8.35 1.45 -1.59
CA PRO A 46 -7.56 2.24 -0.65
C PRO A 46 -6.53 1.39 0.10
N CYS A 47 -5.36 1.96 0.33
CA CYS A 47 -4.34 1.40 1.21
C CYS A 47 -4.57 1.85 2.65
N LEU A 48 -4.49 0.91 3.59
CA LEU A 48 -4.62 1.18 5.02
C LEU A 48 -3.31 0.87 5.73
N PHE A 49 -2.81 1.84 6.50
CA PHE A 49 -1.65 1.68 7.36
C PHE A 49 -2.03 1.90 8.82
N ALA A 50 -1.39 1.17 9.74
CA ALA A 50 -1.68 1.31 11.16
C ALA A 50 -1.22 2.67 11.71
N HIS A 51 -0.03 3.13 11.31
CA HIS A 51 0.60 4.34 11.81
C HIS A 51 1.29 5.12 10.70
N ARG A 52 1.48 6.42 10.93
CA ARG A 52 2.27 7.30 10.06
C ARG A 52 3.77 7.09 10.29
N GLU A 53 4.38 6.24 9.48
CA GLU A 53 5.83 6.03 9.51
C GLU A 53 6.57 7.13 8.74
N LYS A 54 7.78 7.49 9.22
CA LYS A 54 8.58 8.59 8.65
C LYS A 54 8.89 8.40 7.16
N GLU A 55 9.23 7.16 6.78
CA GLU A 55 9.56 6.79 5.40
C GLU A 55 8.38 7.06 4.46
N LEU A 56 7.19 6.56 4.81
CA LEU A 56 5.96 6.75 4.04
C LEU A 56 5.50 8.21 4.03
N THR A 57 5.52 8.87 5.20
CA THR A 57 5.05 10.27 5.32
C THR A 57 5.91 11.26 4.54
N SER A 58 7.21 11.01 4.41
CA SER A 58 8.13 11.85 3.63
C SER A 58 7.76 11.97 2.14
N HIS A 59 7.01 11.00 1.61
CA HIS A 59 6.58 10.94 0.22
C HIS A 59 5.05 10.94 0.05
N LEU A 60 4.29 11.13 1.12
CA LEU A 60 2.85 10.89 1.15
C LEU A 60 2.05 11.72 0.14
N ILE A 61 2.43 12.99 -0.07
CA ILE A 61 1.77 13.86 -1.07
C ILE A 61 1.91 13.28 -2.48
N ALA A 62 3.09 12.76 -2.82
CA ALA A 62 3.34 12.16 -4.13
C ALA A 62 2.65 10.80 -4.25
N ILE A 63 2.70 9.99 -3.19
CA ILE A 63 2.04 8.68 -3.15
C ILE A 63 0.52 8.81 -3.28
N ARG A 64 -0.10 9.79 -2.61
CA ARG A 64 -1.56 10.04 -2.68
C ARG A 64 -2.07 10.46 -4.06
N ARG A 65 -1.17 10.82 -4.99
CA ARG A 65 -1.52 11.05 -6.40
C ARG A 65 -1.61 9.75 -7.21
N GLU A 66 -1.06 8.67 -6.68
CA GLU A 66 -0.97 7.36 -7.35
C GLU A 66 -1.98 6.36 -6.77
N VAL A 67 -2.28 6.46 -5.47
CA VAL A 67 -3.19 5.57 -4.75
C VAL A 67 -3.78 6.27 -3.52
N GLU A 68 -5.01 5.92 -3.15
CA GLU A 68 -5.64 6.43 -1.93
C GLU A 68 -5.01 5.78 -0.68
N VAL A 69 -4.66 6.59 0.33
CA VAL A 69 -3.96 6.14 1.54
C VAL A 69 -4.63 6.70 2.80
N HIS A 70 -5.06 5.78 3.66
CA HIS A 70 -5.64 6.03 4.98
C HIS A 70 -4.72 5.52 6.09
N PHE A 71 -4.77 6.19 7.24
CA PHE A 71 -4.09 5.73 8.44
C PHE A 71 -5.11 5.48 9.56
N LEU A 72 -4.94 4.39 10.30
CA LEU A 72 -5.83 4.08 11.44
C LEU A 72 -5.69 5.09 12.59
N ASP A 73 -4.51 5.70 12.75
CA ASP A 73 -4.27 6.76 13.75
C ASP A 73 -4.97 8.10 13.44
N GLU A 74 -5.59 8.24 12.26
CA GLU A 74 -6.46 9.38 11.91
C GLU A 74 -7.93 9.12 12.29
N LEU A 75 -8.29 7.87 12.59
CA LEU A 75 -9.67 7.43 12.86
C LEU A 75 -9.94 7.17 14.35
N LEU A 76 -8.90 7.22 15.19
CA LEU A 76 -8.93 6.91 16.62
C LEU A 76 -8.67 8.15 17.47
#